data_AF-A0A942GS20-F1
#
_entry.id   AF-A0A942GS20-F1
#
_cell.length_a   1.000
_cell.length_b   1.000
_cell.length_c   1.000
_cell.angle_alpha   90.00
_cell.angle_beta   90.00
_cell.angle_gamma   90.00
#
_symmetry.space_group_name_H-M   'P 1'
#
loop_
_entity.id
_entity.type
_entity.pdbx_description
1 polymer ?
#
loop_
_entity_poly.entity_id
_entity_poly.type
_entity_poly.pdbx_seq_one_letter_code
_entity_poly.pdbx_strand_id
1 'polypeptide(L)'
;MKLPPAIDAAMWELAETGDQAALDAFVSRYPEYQAEMAQRVRMVHGLKNLKPSAKAQGRFVPVSDPLPMPTQNRWALPVAATLVLGSLVFATVSFTRWLDSQHKPEIPIVQENPPLKVKPQPIDQREPDDPRVKKELTAGGNGQAQQPEAPKTPWDVPVTLVSDRANLAATLRELALQAGVTLDIAPGMPEVDIQVDYRNQPAMLVLKDMGKNFGFSVLIQTQNTALVVPAVDPRAPAPESISGKSAVAQNVPAEDGKTP
;
A
#
# COMPACT_ATOMS: atom_id res chain seq x y z
N MET A 1 34.85 5.07 7.53
CA MET A 1 36.28 4.67 7.55
C MET A 1 36.39 3.28 6.94
N LYS A 2 37.49 2.94 6.26
CA LYS A 2 37.70 1.56 5.76
C LYS A 2 38.46 0.77 6.82
N LEU A 3 37.88 -0.31 7.33
CA LEU A 3 38.57 -1.20 8.27
C LEU A 3 39.61 -2.05 7.51
N PRO A 4 40.77 -2.34 8.14
CA PRO A 4 41.68 -3.34 7.62
C PRO A 4 40.98 -4.71 7.55
N PRO A 5 41.14 -5.48 6.46
CA PRO A 5 40.40 -6.73 6.24
C PRO A 5 40.69 -7.81 7.30
N ALA A 6 41.88 -7.80 7.92
CA ALA A 6 42.21 -8.74 8.99
C ALA A 6 41.42 -8.45 10.28
N ILE A 7 41.22 -7.17 10.61
CA ILE A 7 40.44 -6.74 11.79
C ILE A 7 38.96 -7.03 11.55
N ASP A 8 38.49 -6.75 10.33
CA ASP A 8 37.15 -7.07 9.87
C ASP A 8 36.83 -8.57 10.04
N ALA A 9 37.70 -9.46 9.59
CA ALA A 9 37.53 -10.91 9.76
C ALA A 9 37.48 -11.32 11.25
N ALA A 10 38.40 -10.82 12.06
CA ALA A 10 38.46 -11.15 13.50
C ALA A 10 37.19 -10.68 14.24
N MET A 11 36.66 -9.51 13.89
CA MET A 11 35.42 -8.99 14.48
C MET A 11 34.21 -9.85 14.11
N TRP A 12 34.13 -10.38 12.89
CA TRP A 12 33.05 -11.30 12.52
C TRP A 12 33.10 -12.61 13.30
N GLU A 13 34.29 -13.19 13.43
CA GLU A 13 34.51 -14.44 14.20
C GLU A 13 34.15 -14.28 15.68
N LEU A 14 34.57 -13.17 16.29
CA LEU A 14 34.25 -12.85 17.68
C LEU A 14 32.75 -12.62 17.88
N ALA A 15 32.10 -11.90 16.96
CA ALA A 15 30.66 -11.66 17.01
C ALA A 15 29.85 -12.95 16.83
N GLU A 16 30.34 -13.90 16.04
CA GLU A 16 29.72 -15.21 15.84
C GLU A 16 29.86 -16.12 17.07
N THR A 17 31.05 -16.13 17.68
CA THR A 17 31.33 -16.96 18.87
C THR A 17 30.57 -16.45 20.10
N GLY A 18 30.48 -15.13 20.28
CA GLY A 18 29.80 -14.50 21.41
C GLY A 18 30.54 -14.59 22.74
N ASP A 19 31.86 -14.83 22.73
CA ASP A 19 32.68 -14.89 23.93
C ASP A 19 32.98 -13.47 24.46
N GLN A 20 32.36 -13.10 25.58
CA GLN A 20 32.54 -11.79 26.21
C GLN A 20 33.98 -11.50 26.62
N ALA A 21 34.74 -12.49 27.07
CA ALA A 21 36.13 -12.27 27.47
C ALA A 21 37.01 -11.91 26.26
N ALA A 22 36.77 -12.55 25.12
CA ALA A 22 37.47 -12.26 23.88
C ALA A 22 37.06 -10.91 23.28
N LEU A 23 35.79 -10.52 23.43
CA LEU A 23 35.30 -9.18 23.06
C LEU A 23 35.98 -8.08 23.87
N ASP A 24 36.06 -8.22 25.18
CA ASP A 24 36.68 -7.21 26.06
C ASP A 24 38.20 -7.09 25.78
N ALA A 25 38.86 -8.22 25.53
CA ALA A 25 40.26 -8.24 25.11
C ALA A 25 40.48 -7.54 23.75
N PHE A 26 39.56 -7.72 22.82
CA PHE A 26 39.60 -7.05 21.52
C PHE A 26 39.38 -5.53 21.65
N VAL A 27 38.37 -5.09 22.42
CA VAL A 27 38.09 -3.66 22.66
C VAL A 27 39.26 -2.98 23.39
N SER A 28 39.91 -3.70 24.32
CA SER A 28 41.11 -3.20 25.01
C SER A 28 42.30 -3.02 24.05
N ARG A 29 42.40 -3.89 23.03
CA ARG A 29 43.49 -3.84 22.04
C ARG A 29 43.22 -2.82 20.92
N TYR A 30 41.96 -2.61 20.55
CA TYR A 30 41.55 -1.72 19.47
C TYR A 30 40.35 -0.84 19.87
N PRO A 31 40.58 0.17 20.73
CA PRO A 31 39.50 1.03 21.21
C PRO A 31 38.80 1.81 20.09
N GLU A 32 39.49 2.10 18.99
CA GLU A 32 38.93 2.81 17.84
C GLU A 32 37.82 2.03 17.09
N TYR A 33 37.78 0.71 17.20
CA TYR A 33 36.78 -0.14 16.52
C TYR A 33 35.63 -0.58 17.44
N GLN A 34 35.52 -0.03 18.66
CA GLN A 34 34.49 -0.42 19.62
C GLN A 34 33.06 -0.26 19.06
N ALA A 35 32.79 0.85 18.35
CA ALA A 35 31.48 1.13 17.77
C ALA A 35 31.12 0.12 16.66
N GLU A 36 32.07 -0.19 15.79
CA GLU A 36 31.92 -1.16 14.70
C GLU A 36 31.71 -2.58 15.25
N MET A 37 32.42 -2.93 16.33
CA MET A 37 32.26 -4.22 16.99
C MET A 37 30.88 -4.37 17.63
N ALA A 38 30.40 -3.35 18.33
CA ALA A 38 29.06 -3.33 18.91
C ALA A 38 27.97 -3.46 17.82
N GLN A 39 28.15 -2.83 16.66
CA GLN A 39 27.23 -2.95 15.53
C GLN A 39 27.15 -4.39 14.99
N ARG A 40 28.29 -5.07 14.86
CA ARG A 40 28.33 -6.45 14.36
C ARG A 40 27.76 -7.46 15.33
N VAL A 41 28.08 -7.32 16.61
CA VAL A 41 27.47 -8.16 17.66
C VAL A 41 25.94 -8.02 17.61
N ARG A 42 25.41 -6.80 17.49
CA ARG A 42 23.96 -6.58 17.34
C ARG A 42 23.39 -7.22 16.08
N MET A 43 24.09 -7.12 14.95
CA MET A 43 23.64 -7.71 13.68
C MET A 43 23.61 -9.23 13.75
N VAL A 44 24.68 -9.87 14.23
CA VAL A 44 24.77 -11.33 14.37
C VAL A 44 23.72 -11.83 15.37
N HIS A 45 23.55 -11.15 16.51
CA HIS A 45 22.48 -11.50 17.45
C HIS A 45 21.09 -11.32 16.85
N GLY A 46 20.87 -10.26 16.07
CA GLY A 46 19.62 -10.03 15.36
C GLY A 46 19.30 -11.18 14.42
N LEU A 47 20.26 -11.59 13.59
CA LEU A 47 20.11 -12.71 12.66
C LEU A 47 19.88 -14.06 13.39
N LYS A 48 20.61 -14.32 14.48
CA LYS A 48 20.42 -15.54 15.29
C LYS A 48 19.06 -15.57 16.00
N ASN A 49 18.55 -14.42 16.42
CA ASN A 49 17.26 -14.30 17.11
C ASN A 49 16.06 -14.21 16.17
N LEU A 50 16.28 -13.96 14.87
CA LEU A 50 15.26 -14.09 13.83
C LEU A 50 14.96 -15.58 13.61
N LYS A 51 14.18 -16.16 14.53
CA LYS A 51 13.60 -17.48 14.36
C LYS A 51 12.86 -17.50 13.03
N PRO A 52 13.17 -18.42 12.09
CA PRO A 52 12.44 -18.48 10.82
C PRO A 52 10.97 -18.64 11.17
N SER A 53 10.17 -17.63 10.82
CA SER A 53 8.74 -17.67 11.04
C SER A 53 8.22 -18.90 10.34
N ALA A 54 7.73 -19.87 11.11
CA ALA A 54 7.24 -21.16 10.62
C ALA A 54 6.06 -21.05 9.62
N LYS A 55 5.62 -19.82 9.27
CA LYS A 55 4.63 -19.53 8.24
C LYS A 55 5.19 -19.41 6.81
N ALA A 56 6.48 -19.61 6.58
CA ALA A 56 7.04 -19.67 5.23
C ALA A 56 7.48 -21.09 4.85
N GLN A 57 6.55 -22.05 4.86
CA GLN A 57 6.71 -23.31 4.11
C GLN A 57 5.92 -23.24 2.81
N GLY A 58 6.35 -22.36 1.90
CA GLY A 58 6.09 -22.56 0.48
C GLY A 58 6.98 -23.70 0.00
N ARG A 59 6.56 -24.96 0.19
CA ARG A 59 7.19 -26.10 -0.46
C ARG A 59 6.88 -25.96 -1.95
N PHE A 60 7.91 -25.87 -2.78
CA PHE A 60 7.75 -25.95 -4.22
C PHE A 60 7.35 -27.39 -4.57
N VAL A 61 6.04 -27.64 -4.65
CA VAL A 61 5.50 -28.88 -5.20
C VAL A 61 5.22 -28.58 -6.67
N PRO A 62 5.92 -29.23 -7.63
CA PRO A 62 5.53 -29.14 -9.02
C PRO A 62 4.10 -29.68 -9.14
N VAL A 63 3.16 -28.80 -9.46
CA VAL A 63 1.76 -29.17 -9.68
C VAL A 63 1.71 -29.89 -11.03
N SER A 64 1.68 -31.22 -10.99
CA SER A 64 1.53 -32.06 -12.19
C SER A 64 0.07 -32.21 -12.64
N ASP A 65 -0.89 -31.64 -11.91
CA ASP A 65 -2.31 -31.74 -12.28
C ASP A 65 -2.79 -30.42 -12.89
N PRO A 66 -3.28 -30.40 -14.14
CA PRO A 66 -3.96 -29.24 -14.67
C PRO A 66 -5.18 -28.98 -13.79
N LEU A 67 -5.24 -27.78 -13.20
CA LEU A 67 -6.35 -27.32 -12.38
C LEU A 67 -7.68 -27.58 -13.12
N PRO A 68 -8.71 -28.14 -12.46
CA PRO A 68 -10.02 -28.30 -13.06
C PRO A 68 -10.52 -26.91 -13.45
N MET A 69 -10.69 -26.67 -14.75
CA MET A 69 -11.22 -25.41 -15.24
C MET A 69 -12.60 -25.19 -14.62
N PRO A 70 -12.92 -23.97 -14.15
CA PRO A 70 -14.25 -23.66 -13.66
C PRO A 70 -15.24 -23.93 -14.78
N THR A 71 -16.13 -24.90 -14.58
CA THR A 71 -17.23 -25.19 -15.50
C THR A 71 -18.10 -23.94 -15.58
N GLN A 72 -17.99 -23.21 -16.70
CA GLN A 72 -18.83 -22.05 -16.93
C GLN A 72 -20.30 -22.47 -16.86
N ASN A 73 -20.98 -21.94 -15.85
CA ASN A 73 -22.37 -22.21 -15.55
C ASN A 73 -23.26 -21.66 -16.69
N ARG A 74 -23.69 -22.53 -17.59
CA ARG A 74 -24.47 -22.20 -18.81
C ARG A 74 -25.87 -21.62 -18.53
N TRP A 75 -26.27 -21.49 -17.27
CA TRP A 75 -27.55 -20.92 -16.84
C TRP A 75 -27.52 -19.40 -16.62
N ALA A 76 -26.37 -18.72 -16.77
CA ALA A 76 -26.28 -17.27 -16.55
C ALA A 76 -26.76 -16.39 -17.73
N LEU A 77 -27.08 -16.98 -18.88
CA LEU A 77 -27.42 -16.24 -20.10
C LEU A 77 -28.77 -15.45 -20.10
N PRO A 78 -29.83 -15.81 -19.35
CA PRO A 78 -31.08 -15.05 -19.44
C PRO A 78 -31.14 -13.77 -18.58
N VAL A 79 -30.19 -13.54 -17.66
CA VAL A 79 -30.25 -12.38 -16.73
C VAL A 79 -29.67 -11.10 -17.35
N ALA A 80 -28.73 -11.20 -18.29
CA ALA A 80 -28.10 -10.02 -18.90
C ALA A 80 -29.06 -9.23 -19.82
N ALA A 81 -30.05 -9.89 -20.44
CA ALA A 81 -30.95 -9.24 -21.40
C ALA A 81 -31.95 -8.26 -20.74
N THR A 82 -32.35 -8.49 -19.48
CA THR A 82 -33.33 -7.62 -18.80
C THR A 82 -32.73 -6.31 -18.30
N LEU A 83 -31.44 -6.29 -17.94
CA LEU A 83 -30.76 -5.07 -17.49
C LEU A 83 -30.57 -4.05 -18.62
N VAL A 84 -30.32 -4.50 -19.85
CA VAL A 84 -30.14 -3.61 -21.01
C VAL A 84 -31.45 -2.90 -21.41
N LEU A 85 -32.59 -3.60 -21.29
CA LEU A 85 -33.91 -2.99 -21.54
C LEU A 85 -34.30 -1.98 -20.44
N GLY A 86 -33.93 -2.26 -19.18
CA GLY A 86 -34.17 -1.33 -18.06
C GLY A 86 -33.41 -0.01 -18.19
N SER A 87 -32.14 -0.04 -18.64
CA SER A 87 -31.34 1.18 -18.77
C SER A 87 -31.85 2.12 -19.87
N LEU A 88 -32.47 1.59 -20.94
CA LEU A 88 -32.99 2.40 -22.05
C LEU A 88 -34.22 3.23 -21.64
N VAL A 89 -35.11 2.65 -20.82
CA VAL A 89 -36.30 3.36 -20.31
C VAL A 89 -35.88 4.46 -19.34
N PHE A 90 -34.91 4.20 -18.47
CA PHE A 90 -34.42 5.18 -17.51
C PHE A 90 -33.74 6.38 -18.20
N ALA A 91 -32.91 6.14 -19.21
CA ALA A 91 -32.27 7.20 -19.99
C ALA A 91 -33.29 8.12 -20.68
N THR A 92 -34.40 7.56 -21.18
CA THR A 92 -35.44 8.32 -21.90
C THR A 92 -36.21 9.27 -20.96
N VAL A 93 -36.51 8.84 -19.73
CA VAL A 93 -37.23 9.65 -18.73
C VAL A 93 -36.34 10.74 -18.13
N SER A 94 -35.06 10.46 -17.90
CA SER A 94 -34.12 11.45 -17.38
C SER A 94 -33.86 12.59 -18.38
N PHE A 95 -33.77 12.28 -19.68
CA PHE A 95 -33.52 13.29 -20.71
C PHE A 95 -34.71 14.25 -20.90
N THR A 96 -35.94 13.74 -20.82
CA THR A 96 -37.16 14.56 -20.91
C THR A 96 -37.29 15.52 -19.72
N ARG A 97 -36.95 15.09 -18.50
CA ARG A 97 -36.93 15.98 -17.32
C ARG A 97 -35.83 17.04 -17.37
N TRP A 98 -34.70 16.74 -18.00
CA TRP A 98 -33.61 17.72 -18.16
C TRP A 98 -33.99 18.84 -19.15
N LEU A 99 -34.68 18.53 -20.26
CA LEU A 99 -35.18 19.54 -21.19
C LEU A 99 -36.18 20.50 -20.54
N ASP A 100 -37.06 19.98 -19.67
CA ASP A 100 -38.07 20.80 -19.00
C ASP A 100 -37.44 21.79 -18.00
N SER A 101 -36.30 21.41 -17.41
CA SER A 101 -35.54 22.24 -16.47
C SER A 101 -34.81 23.43 -17.13
N GLN A 102 -34.71 23.46 -18.46
CA GLN A 102 -34.10 24.57 -19.21
C GLN A 102 -35.02 25.81 -19.30
N HIS A 103 -36.32 25.66 -19.04
CA HIS A 103 -37.28 26.77 -19.06
C HIS A 103 -37.45 27.35 -17.66
N LYS A 104 -36.39 27.94 -17.10
CA LYS A 104 -36.52 28.73 -15.87
C LYS A 104 -37.01 30.13 -16.23
N PRO A 105 -38.18 30.60 -15.74
CA PRO A 105 -38.66 31.94 -16.01
C PRO A 105 -37.69 32.96 -15.39
N GLU A 106 -37.21 33.87 -16.23
CA GLU A 106 -36.30 34.95 -15.88
C GLU A 106 -37.05 35.95 -14.98
N ILE A 107 -36.64 36.03 -13.71
CA ILE A 107 -37.21 36.98 -12.75
C ILE A 107 -36.53 38.33 -13.01
N PRO A 108 -37.27 39.44 -13.24
CA PRO A 108 -36.66 40.73 -13.48
C PRO A 108 -35.91 41.23 -12.24
N ILE A 109 -34.64 41.58 -12.44
CA ILE A 109 -33.71 42.10 -11.44
C ILE A 109 -34.10 43.56 -11.14
N VAL A 110 -34.54 43.85 -9.92
CA VAL A 110 -34.61 45.23 -9.41
C VAL A 110 -33.21 45.65 -9.00
N GLN A 111 -32.69 46.67 -9.69
CA GLN A 111 -31.37 47.26 -9.46
C GLN A 111 -31.47 48.36 -8.40
N GLU A 112 -30.99 48.08 -7.18
CA GLU A 112 -30.72 49.12 -6.17
C GLU A 112 -29.21 49.43 -6.15
N ASN A 113 -28.89 50.71 -6.38
CA ASN A 113 -27.54 51.27 -6.36
C ASN A 113 -26.99 51.39 -4.92
N PRO A 114 -25.65 51.34 -4.74
CA PRO A 114 -24.99 51.40 -3.42
C PRO A 114 -24.84 52.85 -2.94
N PRO A 115 -24.56 53.08 -1.63
CA PRO A 115 -23.20 53.55 -1.32
C PRO A 115 -22.62 53.23 0.08
N LEU A 116 -21.31 53.48 0.19
CA LEU A 116 -20.49 53.88 1.35
C LEU A 116 -19.57 52.85 2.07
N LYS A 117 -18.29 52.92 1.68
CA LYS A 117 -17.07 53.05 2.52
C LYS A 117 -17.21 52.77 4.02
N VAL A 118 -16.52 51.72 4.51
CA VAL A 118 -16.06 51.63 5.91
C VAL A 118 -14.59 51.14 5.94
N LYS A 119 -13.79 51.82 6.76
CA LYS A 119 -12.32 51.73 6.93
C LYS A 119 -11.83 50.38 7.48
N PRO A 120 -10.55 50.02 7.22
CA PRO A 120 -9.88 48.90 7.89
C PRO A 120 -9.52 49.25 9.35
N GLN A 121 -9.81 48.34 10.28
CA GLN A 121 -9.30 48.39 11.65
C GLN A 121 -8.22 47.31 11.84
N PRO A 122 -7.09 47.65 12.47
CA PRO A 122 -6.09 46.70 12.96
C PRO A 122 -6.53 46.14 14.31
N ILE A 123 -6.42 44.83 14.51
CA ILE A 123 -6.61 44.21 15.84
C ILE A 123 -5.24 43.87 16.39
N ASP A 124 -4.94 44.57 17.47
CA ASP A 124 -3.78 44.44 18.34
C ASP A 124 -3.67 43.06 19.02
N GLN A 125 -2.41 42.67 19.14
CA GLN A 125 -1.83 41.78 20.15
C GLN A 125 -2.46 41.91 21.55
N ARG A 126 -2.82 40.76 22.15
CA ARG A 126 -2.77 40.54 23.61
C ARG A 126 -2.46 39.07 23.93
N GLU A 127 -1.18 38.79 24.11
CA GLU A 127 -0.68 37.98 25.23
C GLU A 127 -0.58 38.96 26.44
N PRO A 128 -0.65 38.60 27.74
CA PRO A 128 -0.10 37.35 28.29
C PRO A 128 -0.81 36.71 29.51
N ASP A 129 -0.37 35.48 29.78
CA ASP A 129 -0.10 34.80 31.06
C ASP A 129 -1.15 34.49 32.15
N ASP A 130 -1.16 33.18 32.44
CA ASP A 130 -1.08 32.54 33.76
C ASP A 130 -2.39 32.14 34.51
N PRO A 131 -2.32 31.27 35.54
CA PRO A 131 -2.78 29.89 35.44
C PRO A 131 -3.89 29.61 36.47
N ARG A 132 -4.48 28.41 36.41
CA ARG A 132 -4.98 27.59 37.54
C ARG A 132 -6.34 26.94 37.25
N VAL A 133 -6.25 25.60 37.23
CA VAL A 133 -7.10 24.69 38.00
C VAL A 133 -8.56 24.57 37.53
N LYS A 134 -8.84 23.49 36.82
CA LYS A 134 -9.73 22.45 37.35
C LYS A 134 -9.22 21.07 36.96
N LYS A 135 -8.64 20.42 37.97
CA LYS A 135 -8.22 19.02 37.99
C LYS A 135 -9.48 18.23 38.33
N GLU A 136 -10.18 17.70 37.34
CA GLU A 136 -11.29 16.78 37.60
C GLU A 136 -10.70 15.37 37.71
N LEU A 137 -10.55 14.92 38.95
CA LEU A 137 -10.29 13.52 39.28
C LEU A 137 -11.52 12.71 38.86
N THR A 138 -11.40 11.88 37.84
CA THR A 138 -12.22 10.68 37.72
C THR A 138 -11.34 9.48 38.00
N ALA A 139 -11.55 8.89 39.17
CA ALA A 139 -10.98 7.62 39.57
C ALA A 139 -11.78 6.48 38.95
N GLY A 140 -11.09 5.47 38.42
CA GLY A 140 -11.64 4.15 38.14
C GLY A 140 -11.30 3.62 36.75
N GLY A 141 -10.31 2.72 36.67
CA GLY A 141 -10.16 1.84 35.51
C GLY A 141 -8.73 1.41 35.22
N ASN A 142 -8.35 0.25 35.74
CA ASN A 142 -7.27 -0.64 35.30
C ASN A 142 -5.98 -0.01 34.74
N GLY A 143 -4.95 0.04 35.61
CA GLY A 143 -3.56 0.16 35.18
C GLY A 143 -3.12 -1.06 34.37
N GLN A 144 -3.33 -1.02 33.05
CA GLN A 144 -2.41 -1.66 32.13
C GLN A 144 -1.18 -0.75 32.05
N ALA A 145 -0.02 -1.30 32.42
CA ALA A 145 1.26 -0.65 32.16
C ALA A 145 1.28 -0.26 30.68
N GLN A 146 1.42 1.05 30.42
CA GLN A 146 1.63 1.57 29.08
C GLN A 146 2.89 0.92 28.54
N GLN A 147 2.70 -0.10 27.71
CA GLN A 147 3.75 -0.64 26.87
C GLN A 147 4.28 0.54 26.06
N PRO A 148 5.60 0.80 26.04
CA PRO A 148 6.16 1.91 25.30
C PRO A 148 5.59 1.86 23.88
N GLU A 149 4.79 2.87 23.50
CA GLU A 149 4.29 2.96 22.13
C GLU A 149 5.51 2.88 21.23
N ALA A 150 5.56 1.82 20.39
CA ALA A 150 6.61 1.72 19.39
C ALA A 150 6.65 3.05 18.63
N PRO A 151 7.85 3.57 18.30
CA PRO A 151 7.96 4.85 17.59
C PRO A 151 7.07 4.77 16.35
N LYS A 152 5.98 5.53 16.36
CA LYS A 152 4.99 5.57 15.27
C LYS A 152 5.72 6.13 14.06
N THR A 153 6.09 5.25 13.13
CA THR A 153 6.65 5.73 11.87
C THR A 153 5.51 6.37 11.07
N PRO A 154 5.78 7.36 10.20
CA PRO A 154 4.74 7.97 9.36
C PRO A 154 3.94 6.94 8.54
N TRP A 155 4.55 5.79 8.27
CA TRP A 155 3.96 4.65 7.57
C TRP A 155 2.90 3.87 8.35
N ASP A 156 2.89 4.01 9.67
CA ASP A 156 1.94 3.34 10.58
C ASP A 156 0.68 4.20 10.84
N VAL A 157 0.63 5.41 10.27
CA VAL A 157 -0.53 6.30 10.37
C VAL A 157 -1.73 5.64 9.67
N PRO A 158 -2.88 5.50 10.34
CA PRO A 158 -4.07 4.97 9.71
C PRO A 158 -4.63 5.95 8.70
N VAL A 159 -4.89 5.47 7.49
CA VAL A 159 -5.45 6.25 6.38
C VAL A 159 -6.81 5.68 5.97
N THR A 160 -7.61 6.53 5.34
CA THR A 160 -8.90 6.14 4.77
C THR A 160 -8.98 6.62 3.32
N LEU A 161 -8.96 5.66 2.41
CA LEU A 161 -8.90 5.87 0.98
C LEU A 161 -10.10 5.17 0.33
N VAL A 162 -11.08 5.95 -0.09
CA VAL A 162 -12.30 5.45 -0.74
C VAL A 162 -12.43 6.14 -2.08
N SER A 163 -12.38 5.35 -3.16
CA SER A 163 -12.50 5.85 -4.51
C SER A 163 -13.18 4.85 -5.42
N ASP A 164 -14.17 5.30 -6.18
CA ASP A 164 -14.93 4.44 -7.10
C ASP A 164 -14.28 4.31 -8.49
N ARG A 165 -13.68 5.41 -8.98
CA ARG A 165 -12.91 5.47 -10.24
C ARG A 165 -11.93 6.64 -10.16
N ALA A 166 -10.74 6.40 -9.61
CA ALA A 166 -9.66 7.37 -9.66
C ALA A 166 -8.45 6.79 -10.37
N ASN A 167 -7.68 7.67 -11.01
CA ASN A 167 -6.41 7.32 -11.61
C ASN A 167 -5.44 6.86 -10.51
N LEU A 168 -4.77 5.72 -10.72
CA LEU A 168 -3.83 5.12 -9.76
C LEU A 168 -2.81 6.14 -9.22
N ALA A 169 -2.23 6.98 -10.08
CA ALA A 169 -1.25 7.98 -9.66
C ALA A 169 -1.87 9.07 -8.77
N ALA A 170 -3.12 9.46 -9.01
CA ALA A 170 -3.83 10.41 -8.16
C ALA A 170 -4.13 9.80 -6.78
N THR A 171 -4.60 8.54 -6.76
CA THR A 171 -4.88 7.80 -5.53
C THR A 171 -3.62 7.60 -4.67
N LEU A 172 -2.47 7.31 -5.29
CA LEU A 172 -1.19 7.22 -4.57
C LEU A 172 -0.76 8.57 -3.97
N ARG A 173 -0.94 9.68 -4.70
CA ARG A 173 -0.64 11.02 -4.17
C ARG A 173 -1.55 11.40 -3.00
N GLU A 174 -2.84 11.07 -3.09
CA GLU A 174 -3.78 11.30 -2.00
C GLU A 174 -3.39 10.50 -0.75
N LEU A 175 -3.04 9.23 -0.93
CA LEU A 175 -2.52 8.38 0.14
C LEU A 175 -1.26 8.97 0.79
N ALA A 176 -0.33 9.49 -0.04
CA ALA A 176 0.89 10.13 0.43
C ALA A 176 0.58 11.37 1.30
N LEU A 177 -0.36 12.21 0.85
CA LEU A 177 -0.82 13.39 1.58
C LEU A 177 -1.47 13.04 2.91
N GLN A 178 -2.33 12.01 2.95
CA GLN A 178 -2.98 11.57 4.19
C GLN A 178 -2.01 10.99 5.20
N ALA A 179 -1.03 10.19 4.73
CA ALA A 179 -0.02 9.57 5.60
C ALA A 179 1.13 10.53 5.96
N GLY A 180 1.20 11.70 5.33
CA GLY A 180 2.30 12.66 5.53
C GLY A 180 3.63 12.18 4.94
N VAL A 181 3.61 11.26 3.97
CA VAL A 181 4.79 10.69 3.31
C VAL A 181 5.00 11.27 1.91
N THR A 182 6.19 11.15 1.37
CA THR A 182 6.52 11.48 -0.02
C THR A 182 6.63 10.20 -0.84
N LEU A 183 5.91 10.12 -1.96
CA LEU A 183 6.00 9.02 -2.90
C LEU A 183 6.61 9.50 -4.21
N ASP A 184 7.79 8.97 -4.54
CA ASP A 184 8.42 9.17 -5.84
C ASP A 184 7.93 8.07 -6.78
N ILE A 185 7.22 8.47 -7.84
CA ILE A 185 6.67 7.54 -8.83
C ILE A 185 7.68 7.38 -9.96
N ALA A 186 8.15 6.15 -10.17
CA ALA A 186 9.05 5.86 -11.29
C ALA A 186 8.34 6.05 -12.65
N PRO A 187 9.06 6.44 -13.70
CA PRO A 187 8.50 6.51 -15.04
C PRO A 187 7.99 5.15 -15.51
N GLY A 188 6.92 5.14 -16.30
CA GLY A 188 6.30 3.91 -16.81
C GLY A 188 5.27 3.26 -15.90
N MET A 189 4.79 3.98 -14.87
CA MET A 189 3.66 3.54 -14.06
C MET A 189 2.37 3.48 -14.90
N PRO A 190 1.54 2.42 -14.78
CA PRO A 190 0.30 2.30 -15.54
C PRO A 190 -0.71 3.39 -15.15
N GLU A 191 -1.29 4.05 -16.16
CA GLU A 191 -2.37 5.02 -16.02
C GLU A 191 -3.73 4.30 -16.07
N VAL A 192 -4.02 3.51 -15.04
CA VAL A 192 -5.27 2.78 -14.91
C VAL A 192 -6.20 3.46 -13.90
N ASP A 193 -7.49 3.47 -14.21
CA ASP A 193 -8.52 3.83 -13.24
C ASP A 193 -8.78 2.65 -12.31
N ILE A 194 -8.77 2.91 -11.01
CA ILE A 194 -8.91 1.92 -9.97
C ILE A 194 -10.08 2.24 -9.05
N GLN A 195 -10.64 1.18 -8.48
CA GLN A 195 -11.63 1.25 -7.40
C GLN A 195 -11.01 0.66 -6.14
N VAL A 196 -11.01 1.43 -5.05
CA VAL A 196 -10.41 1.04 -3.77
C VAL A 196 -11.27 1.50 -2.60
N ASP A 197 -11.41 0.67 -1.58
CA ASP A 197 -12.05 1.01 -0.30
C ASP A 197 -11.17 0.47 0.84
N TYR A 198 -10.28 1.32 1.34
CA TYR A 198 -9.46 1.05 2.52
C TYR A 198 -9.86 1.99 3.64
N ARG A 199 -10.18 1.45 4.81
CA ARG A 199 -10.64 2.23 5.97
C ARG A 199 -9.79 1.93 7.19
N ASN A 200 -9.25 2.99 7.79
CA ASN A 200 -8.47 2.93 9.01
C ASN A 200 -7.32 1.89 8.93
N GLN A 201 -6.63 1.85 7.78
CA GLN A 201 -5.54 0.91 7.53
C GLN A 201 -4.19 1.64 7.57
N PRO A 202 -3.11 1.03 8.06
CA PRO A 202 -1.77 1.61 7.97
C PRO A 202 -1.37 1.88 6.52
N ALA A 203 -0.79 3.05 6.26
CA ALA A 203 -0.40 3.47 4.91
C ALA A 203 0.51 2.46 4.20
N MET A 204 1.46 1.85 4.91
CA MET A 204 2.34 0.80 4.36
C MET A 204 1.56 -0.42 3.89
N LEU A 205 0.53 -0.82 4.64
CA LEU A 205 -0.27 -2.00 4.33
C LEU A 205 -1.12 -1.74 3.08
N VAL A 206 -1.74 -0.56 2.99
CA VAL A 206 -2.49 -0.12 1.81
C VAL A 206 -1.58 -0.09 0.57
N LEU A 207 -0.40 0.53 0.69
CA LEU A 207 0.58 0.60 -0.41
C LEU A 207 1.00 -0.79 -0.90
N LYS A 208 1.26 -1.72 0.02
CA LYS A 208 1.67 -3.08 -0.31
C LYS A 208 0.55 -3.87 -1.00
N ASP A 209 -0.69 -3.71 -0.53
CA ASP A 209 -1.85 -4.38 -1.13
C ASP A 209 -2.15 -3.83 -2.53
N MET A 210 -2.15 -2.49 -2.67
CA MET A 210 -2.25 -1.84 -3.98
C MET A 210 -1.13 -2.29 -4.92
N GLY A 211 0.11 -2.39 -4.45
CA GLY A 211 1.23 -2.85 -5.27
C GLY A 211 1.03 -4.26 -5.82
N LYS A 212 0.52 -5.16 -4.98
CA LYS A 212 0.18 -6.54 -5.39
C LYS A 212 -0.95 -6.57 -6.42
N ASN A 213 -1.98 -5.77 -6.24
CA ASN A 213 -3.18 -5.79 -7.08
C ASN A 213 -3.00 -5.05 -8.42
N PHE A 214 -2.16 -3.99 -8.44
CA PHE A 214 -1.96 -3.12 -9.60
C PHE A 214 -0.56 -3.24 -10.23
N GLY A 215 0.26 -4.18 -9.77
CA GLY A 215 1.52 -4.54 -10.42
C GLY A 215 2.63 -3.52 -10.21
N PHE A 216 2.83 -3.06 -8.98
CA PHE A 216 3.98 -2.23 -8.61
C PHE A 216 4.59 -2.68 -7.27
N SER A 217 5.83 -2.27 -7.03
CA SER A 217 6.56 -2.51 -5.79
C SER A 217 6.94 -1.19 -5.13
N VAL A 218 6.97 -1.17 -3.81
CA VAL A 218 7.31 0.02 -3.01
C VAL A 218 8.64 -0.21 -2.31
N LEU A 219 9.57 0.71 -2.51
CA LEU A 219 10.93 0.68 -1.94
C LEU A 219 11.09 1.88 -1.01
N ILE A 220 11.27 1.62 0.29
CA ILE A 220 11.48 2.67 1.28
C ILE A 220 12.89 3.23 1.09
N GLN A 221 13.01 4.52 0.76
CA GLN A 221 14.29 5.19 0.59
C GLN A 221 14.74 5.87 1.88
N THR A 222 13.81 6.54 2.57
CA THR A 222 14.06 7.25 3.83
C THR A 222 12.93 6.97 4.83
N GLN A 223 12.96 7.60 6.00
CA GLN A 223 11.89 7.49 6.99
C GLN A 223 10.53 7.99 6.48
N ASN A 224 10.50 8.88 5.50
CA ASN A 224 9.27 9.51 5.00
C ASN A 224 9.17 9.52 3.47
N THR A 225 10.07 8.84 2.77
CA THR A 225 10.12 8.79 1.30
C THR A 225 10.15 7.36 0.82
N ALA A 226 9.28 7.02 -0.13
CA ALA A 226 9.31 5.74 -0.82
C ALA A 226 9.25 5.91 -2.34
N LEU A 227 10.00 5.06 -3.04
CA LEU A 227 10.00 4.94 -4.49
C LEU A 227 9.02 3.85 -4.91
N VAL A 228 8.10 4.19 -5.80
CA VAL A 228 7.11 3.27 -6.36
C VAL A 228 7.55 2.87 -7.77
N VAL A 229 7.80 1.58 -7.98
CA VAL A 229 8.35 1.03 -9.23
C VAL A 229 7.35 0.07 -9.86
N PRO A 230 7.01 0.19 -11.16
CA PRO A 230 6.17 -0.80 -11.84
C PRO A 230 6.85 -2.17 -11.85
N ALA A 231 6.10 -3.22 -11.54
CA ALA A 231 6.56 -4.61 -11.59
C ALA A 231 6.38 -5.24 -12.99
N VAL A 232 5.65 -4.57 -13.88
CA VAL A 232 5.47 -4.97 -15.27
C VAL A 232 6.43 -4.14 -16.12
N ASP A 233 7.35 -4.79 -16.84
CA ASP A 233 8.22 -4.12 -17.80
C ASP A 233 7.35 -3.59 -18.96
N PRO A 234 7.28 -2.28 -19.20
CA PRO A 234 6.51 -1.71 -20.32
C PRO A 234 7.07 -2.12 -21.70
N ARG A 235 8.24 -2.75 -21.76
CA ARG A 235 8.85 -3.31 -22.97
C ARG A 235 8.67 -4.82 -23.10
N ALA A 236 8.10 -5.50 -22.09
CA ALA A 236 7.73 -6.90 -22.25
C ALA A 236 6.56 -6.99 -23.23
N PRO A 237 6.59 -7.93 -24.21
CA PRO A 237 5.44 -8.18 -25.05
C PRO A 237 4.23 -8.48 -24.17
N ALA A 238 3.10 -7.83 -24.44
CA ALA A 238 1.86 -8.05 -23.72
C ALA A 238 1.60 -9.56 -23.64
N PRO A 239 1.17 -10.11 -22.47
CA PRO A 239 0.87 -11.52 -22.38
C PRO A 239 -0.17 -11.84 -23.44
N GLU A 240 0.24 -12.62 -24.45
CA GLU A 240 -0.62 -12.99 -25.57
C GLU A 240 -1.89 -13.58 -24.98
N SER A 241 -2.99 -12.87 -25.19
CA SER A 241 -4.32 -13.42 -24.96
C SER A 241 -4.40 -14.65 -25.86
N ILE A 242 -4.32 -15.84 -25.26
CA ILE A 242 -4.34 -17.11 -25.98
C ILE A 242 -5.72 -17.26 -26.60
N SER A 243 -5.90 -16.61 -27.75
CA SER A 243 -7.06 -16.71 -28.62
C SER A 243 -7.00 -18.10 -29.23
N GLY A 244 -7.88 -18.97 -28.72
CA GLY A 244 -7.92 -20.39 -29.05
C GLY A 244 -7.89 -20.65 -30.54
N LYS A 245 -6.77 -21.20 -31.01
CA LYS A 245 -6.76 -22.09 -32.17
C LYS A 245 -6.71 -23.52 -31.66
N SER A 246 -7.89 -24.13 -31.58
CA SER A 246 -8.07 -25.57 -31.45
C SER A 246 -7.26 -26.30 -32.52
N ALA A 247 -6.15 -26.91 -32.12
CA ALA A 247 -5.60 -28.04 -32.86
C ALA A 247 -6.43 -29.27 -32.45
N VAL A 248 -7.35 -29.65 -33.33
CA VAL A 248 -8.09 -30.91 -33.27
C VAL A 248 -7.07 -32.05 -33.36
N ALA A 249 -6.76 -32.68 -32.22
CA ALA A 249 -6.02 -33.93 -32.19
C ALA A 249 -6.98 -35.07 -32.54
N GLN A 250 -6.76 -35.65 -33.72
CA GLN A 250 -7.39 -36.86 -34.24
C GLN A 250 -7.28 -38.01 -33.25
N ASN A 251 -8.43 -38.50 -32.81
CA ASN A 251 -8.58 -39.66 -31.96
C ASN A 251 -8.34 -40.93 -32.81
N VAL A 252 -7.21 -41.62 -32.60
CA VAL A 252 -6.96 -42.95 -33.16
C VAL A 252 -7.28 -43.98 -32.06
N PRO A 253 -8.30 -44.84 -32.22
CA PRO A 253 -8.59 -45.88 -31.23
C PRO A 253 -7.55 -47.01 -31.34
N ALA A 254 -7.00 -47.38 -30.20
CA ALA A 254 -6.04 -48.48 -30.05
C ALA A 254 -6.72 -49.83 -30.31
N GLU A 255 -6.06 -50.65 -31.14
CA GLU A 255 -6.37 -52.06 -31.33
C GLU A 255 -6.23 -52.83 -30.01
N ASP A 256 -7.26 -53.62 -29.71
CA ASP A 256 -7.33 -54.54 -28.58
C ASP A 256 -6.65 -55.88 -28.97
N GLY A 257 -5.45 -56.10 -28.43
CA GLY A 257 -4.64 -57.29 -28.64
C GLY A 257 -5.09 -58.44 -27.75
N LYS A 258 -5.81 -59.39 -28.35
CA LYS A 258 -6.22 -60.67 -27.76
C LYS A 258 -5.09 -61.71 -27.78
N THR A 259 -4.77 -62.32 -26.62
CA THR A 259 -4.44 -63.74 -26.34
C THR A 259 -3.57 -63.85 -25.08
N PRO A 260 -3.49 -65.02 -24.39
CA PRO A 260 -4.08 -66.34 -24.67
C PRO A 260 -5.31 -66.72 -23.84
#